data_AF-V6HAG3-F1
#
_entry.id   AF-V6HAG3-F1
#
_cell.length_a   1.000
_cell.length_b   1.000
_cell.length_c   1.000
_cell.angle_alpha   90.00
_cell.angle_beta   90.00
_cell.angle_gamma   90.00
#
_symmetry.space_group_name_H-M   'P 1'
#
loop_
_entity.id
_entity.type
_entity.pdbx_description
1 polymer ?
#
loop_
_entity_poly.entity_id
_entity_poly.type
_entity_poly.pdbx_seq_one_letter_code
_entity_poly.pdbx_strand_id
1 'polypeptide(L)'
;MELKIHSGPRSYFDTETESLLTLSIINSRPEGLSDGKLPTLNAETDWDRKTYSRVESLLKEGLVVLVPRIKYRKEKREGEIVLHLVSAKGDNTRDREAFKNLVLEIHRRSAWAVRNYTIENQTNRNRKLDILLEEILSGKWNGPRRSSDEVLKGYLERIRMPELLRDDSIAEAEEQIDAFMREEGFVIPTKNFGYVYVPEAEADSLFKKAKNLYRYQLLPKLTDAVPNLENEIRTYRESFLDVSYDDLIETPTFARDRMFVGEWKKFSQRIVSSFEADILAILSSIGTKAISSDEYKKELENRKIERGLRQALPGADPPMARFLRLEGADFSGTKLPRSLEEDPQFLSIVYFGTKGPCLCVCPNSEETVLAIFGELEDKYSFDSETALSFLLMIYARRNRMGAWFNKEVFREAFCGAALACLGKKVPWLYRMAFFVGFRRSLLSEVFHLLSVLDYDQLDRKLEGESQSRRKYEMLRQEFLKVI
;
A
#
# COMPACT_ATOMS: atom_id res chain seq x y z
N MET A 1 36.21 -11.05 -45.16
CA MET A 1 34.98 -11.15 -45.97
C MET A 1 34.75 -9.76 -46.54
N GLU A 2 35.05 -9.59 -47.84
CA GLU A 2 35.02 -8.30 -48.52
C GLU A 2 33.57 -7.85 -48.74
N LEU A 3 33.23 -6.64 -48.29
CA LEU A 3 31.96 -6.01 -48.58
C LEU A 3 31.96 -5.56 -50.04
N LYS A 4 31.23 -6.30 -50.89
CA LYS A 4 30.91 -5.86 -52.25
C LYS A 4 30.05 -4.59 -52.18
N ILE A 5 30.66 -3.46 -52.53
CA ILE A 5 29.96 -2.21 -52.78
C ILE A 5 29.09 -2.42 -54.03
N HIS A 6 27.78 -2.57 -53.84
CA HIS A 6 26.83 -2.54 -54.95
C HIS A 6 26.73 -1.11 -55.49
N SER A 7 26.99 -0.96 -56.78
CA SER A 7 26.86 0.27 -57.54
C SER A 7 25.39 0.69 -57.67
N GLY A 8 24.90 1.44 -56.68
CA GLY A 8 23.72 2.30 -56.80
C GLY A 8 24.08 3.70 -57.31
N PRO A 9 23.10 4.56 -57.63
CA PRO A 9 23.34 5.95 -57.99
C PRO A 9 24.11 6.65 -56.86
N ARG A 10 25.04 7.55 -57.21
CA ARG A 10 25.93 8.25 -56.26
C ARG A 10 25.15 8.69 -55.01
N SER A 11 25.58 8.21 -53.84
CA SER A 11 25.10 8.68 -52.55
C SER A 11 25.24 10.20 -52.50
N TYR A 12 24.17 10.88 -52.10
CA TYR A 12 24.15 12.34 -51.92
C TYR A 12 25.05 12.81 -50.77
N PHE A 13 25.51 11.87 -49.92
CA PHE A 13 26.29 12.14 -48.73
C PHE A 13 27.71 11.53 -48.79
N ASP A 14 28.63 12.00 -47.93
CA ASP A 14 29.92 11.34 -47.76
C ASP A 14 29.74 9.95 -47.09
N THR A 15 30.73 9.07 -47.23
CA THR A 15 30.68 7.69 -46.73
C THR A 15 30.43 7.60 -45.22
N GLU A 16 30.90 8.59 -44.45
CA GLU A 16 30.72 8.62 -43.00
C GLU A 16 29.30 9.07 -42.60
N THR A 17 28.69 10.02 -43.33
CA THR A 17 27.30 10.43 -43.12
C THR A 17 26.33 9.33 -43.52
N GLU A 18 26.61 8.60 -44.60
CA GLU A 18 25.80 7.45 -45.02
C GLU A 18 25.88 6.30 -44.01
N SER A 19 27.08 6.05 -43.45
CA SER A 19 27.26 5.10 -42.35
C SER A 19 26.45 5.49 -41.11
N LEU A 20 26.50 6.78 -40.72
CA LEU A 20 25.74 7.30 -39.59
C LEU A 20 24.23 7.14 -39.79
N LEU A 21 23.71 7.49 -40.97
CA LEU A 21 22.31 7.30 -41.33
C LEU A 21 21.91 5.81 -41.30
N THR A 22 22.74 4.93 -41.85
CA THR A 22 22.49 3.49 -41.87
C THR A 22 22.43 2.92 -40.46
N LEU A 23 23.36 3.31 -39.59
CA LEU A 23 23.36 2.93 -38.17
C LEU A 23 22.11 3.43 -37.44
N SER A 24 21.68 4.67 -37.72
CA SER A 24 20.44 5.21 -37.16
C SER A 24 19.23 4.40 -37.64
N ILE A 25 19.10 4.10 -38.93
CA ILE A 25 17.97 3.32 -39.47
C ILE A 25 17.90 1.93 -38.83
N ILE A 26 19.03 1.22 -38.74
CA ILE A 26 19.08 -0.14 -38.20
C ILE A 26 18.70 -0.16 -36.71
N ASN A 27 19.15 0.84 -35.94
CA ASN A 27 19.08 0.81 -34.48
C ASN A 27 17.98 1.70 -33.88
N SER A 28 17.16 2.37 -34.70
CA SER A 28 16.03 3.20 -34.25
C SER A 28 14.82 2.37 -33.78
N ARG A 29 15.06 1.50 -32.80
CA ARG A 29 14.06 0.68 -32.12
C ARG A 29 14.42 0.55 -30.63
N PRO A 30 13.46 0.22 -29.74
CA PRO A 30 13.74 0.05 -28.31
C PRO A 30 14.86 -0.94 -27.99
N GLU A 31 15.03 -1.99 -28.81
CA GLU A 31 16.12 -2.96 -28.69
C GLU A 31 17.49 -2.31 -28.95
N GLY A 32 17.59 -1.44 -29.95
CA GLY A 32 18.83 -0.70 -30.26
C GLY A 32 19.26 0.24 -29.12
N LEU A 33 18.30 0.83 -28.40
CA LEU A 33 18.55 1.61 -27.19
C LEU A 33 18.99 0.74 -26.01
N SER A 34 18.44 -0.47 -25.90
CA SER A 34 18.78 -1.46 -24.85
C SER A 34 20.18 -2.03 -25.04
N ASP A 35 20.54 -2.34 -26.29
CA ASP A 35 21.85 -2.87 -26.67
C ASP A 35 22.95 -1.79 -26.72
N GLY A 36 22.60 -0.51 -26.55
CA GLY A 36 23.55 0.60 -26.65
C GLY A 36 24.06 0.86 -28.06
N LYS A 37 23.36 0.33 -29.08
CA LYS A 37 23.72 0.46 -30.50
C LYS A 37 23.11 1.70 -31.17
N LEU A 38 22.16 2.36 -30.51
CA LEU A 38 21.58 3.61 -30.99
C LEU A 38 22.67 4.71 -31.03
N PRO A 39 22.93 5.34 -32.20
CA PRO A 39 23.96 6.35 -32.31
C PRO A 39 23.74 7.50 -31.33
N THR A 40 24.76 7.79 -30.52
CA THR A 40 24.70 8.75 -29.41
C THR A 40 25.81 9.78 -29.57
N LEU A 41 25.48 11.06 -29.47
CA LEU A 41 26.42 12.18 -29.47
C LEU A 41 26.39 12.90 -28.11
N ASN A 42 27.53 13.43 -27.67
CA ASN A 42 27.60 14.20 -26.44
C ASN A 42 26.92 15.57 -26.64
N ALA A 43 25.96 15.95 -25.81
CA ALA A 43 25.24 17.21 -25.97
C ALA A 43 25.92 18.40 -25.28
N GLU A 44 26.86 18.15 -24.36
CA GLU A 44 27.45 19.16 -23.46
C GLU A 44 28.77 19.75 -24.00
N THR A 45 29.29 19.22 -25.10
CA THR A 45 30.54 19.65 -25.73
C THR A 45 30.30 20.13 -27.15
N ASP A 46 31.04 21.13 -27.58
CA ASP A 46 31.03 21.56 -28.98
C ASP A 46 31.51 20.43 -29.89
N TRP A 47 30.73 20.16 -30.95
CA TRP A 47 31.12 19.19 -31.96
C TRP A 47 32.15 19.78 -32.91
N ASP A 48 33.04 18.93 -33.41
CA ASP A 48 33.92 19.34 -34.48
C ASP A 48 33.11 19.67 -35.75
N ARG A 49 33.66 20.57 -36.57
CA ARG A 49 32.98 21.10 -37.77
C ARG A 49 32.50 20.00 -38.71
N LYS A 50 33.22 18.86 -38.78
CA LYS A 50 32.84 17.72 -39.61
C LYS A 50 31.59 17.05 -39.04
N THR A 51 31.59 16.63 -37.78
CA THR A 51 30.41 15.99 -37.16
C THR A 51 29.19 16.90 -37.20
N TYR A 52 29.36 18.18 -36.88
CA TYR A 52 28.28 19.18 -36.99
C TYR A 52 27.66 19.20 -38.39
N SER A 53 28.49 19.39 -39.42
CA SER A 53 28.00 19.48 -40.81
C SER A 53 27.28 18.22 -41.27
N ARG A 54 27.73 17.04 -40.82
CA ARG A 54 27.10 15.75 -41.18
C ARG A 54 25.72 15.62 -40.56
N VAL A 55 25.61 15.87 -39.26
CA VAL A 55 24.33 15.79 -38.54
C VAL A 55 23.36 16.86 -39.05
N GLU A 56 23.82 18.09 -39.25
CA GLU A 56 23.03 19.17 -39.82
C GLU A 56 22.47 18.81 -41.21
N SER A 57 23.27 18.18 -42.07
CA SER A 57 22.81 17.75 -43.40
C SER A 57 21.68 16.71 -43.32
N LEU A 58 21.79 15.73 -42.42
CA LEU A 58 20.76 14.70 -42.23
C LEU A 58 19.48 15.26 -41.61
N LEU A 59 19.60 16.25 -40.72
CA LEU A 59 18.46 16.96 -40.11
C LEU A 59 17.71 17.81 -41.14
N LYS A 60 18.44 18.58 -41.97
CA LYS A 60 17.84 19.42 -43.03
C LYS A 60 17.05 18.60 -44.04
N GLU A 61 17.54 17.40 -44.35
CA GLU A 61 16.87 16.45 -45.24
C GLU A 61 15.75 15.65 -44.54
N GLY A 62 15.50 15.90 -43.24
CA GLY A 62 14.45 15.24 -42.47
C GLY A 62 14.64 13.73 -42.35
N LEU A 63 15.89 13.25 -42.40
CA LEU A 63 16.21 11.81 -42.37
C LEU A 63 16.39 11.30 -40.94
N VAL A 64 16.82 12.18 -40.03
CA VAL A 64 17.02 11.88 -38.62
C VAL A 64 16.40 12.98 -37.75
N VAL A 65 16.16 12.66 -36.49
CA VAL A 65 15.80 13.58 -35.41
C VAL A 65 16.76 13.35 -34.26
N LEU A 66 17.16 14.44 -33.60
CA LEU A 66 17.91 14.38 -32.35
C LEU A 66 16.94 14.32 -31.17
N VAL A 67 17.09 13.32 -30.31
CA VAL A 67 16.28 13.15 -29.11
C VAL A 67 17.19 13.30 -27.88
N PRO A 68 16.92 14.27 -26.98
CA PRO A 68 17.73 14.44 -25.79
C PRO A 68 17.54 13.30 -24.80
N ARG A 69 18.63 12.88 -24.17
CA ARG A 69 18.63 11.87 -23.10
C ARG A 69 19.50 12.31 -21.94
N ILE A 70 18.93 12.24 -20.74
CA ILE A 70 19.68 12.38 -19.50
C ILE A 70 20.22 11.00 -19.11
N LYS A 71 21.53 10.89 -18.94
CA LYS A 71 22.23 9.69 -18.47
C LYS A 71 22.76 9.91 -17.07
N TYR A 72 22.71 8.86 -16.25
CA TYR A 72 23.32 8.87 -14.93
C TYR A 72 24.72 8.27 -14.97
N ARG A 73 25.76 9.07 -14.72
CA ARG A 73 27.15 8.58 -14.58
C ARG A 73 27.46 8.31 -13.11
N LYS A 74 27.41 7.03 -12.73
CA LYS A 74 27.73 6.58 -11.36
C LYS A 74 29.10 7.06 -10.86
N GLU A 75 30.12 7.04 -11.72
CA GLU A 75 31.50 7.40 -11.35
C GLU A 75 31.66 8.87 -10.97
N LYS A 76 30.97 9.77 -11.68
CA LYS A 76 31.03 11.22 -11.44
C LYS A 76 29.93 11.72 -10.51
N ARG A 77 28.93 10.88 -10.21
CA ARG A 77 27.69 11.27 -9.52
C ARG A 77 27.05 12.50 -10.14
N GLU A 78 27.02 12.53 -11.47
CA GLU A 78 26.50 13.65 -12.26
C GLU A 78 25.58 13.13 -13.37
N GLY A 79 24.58 13.94 -13.71
CA GLY A 79 23.78 13.73 -14.92
C GLY A 79 24.54 14.24 -16.14
N GLU A 80 24.64 13.44 -17.19
CA GLU A 80 25.18 13.83 -18.50
C GLU A 80 24.02 13.93 -19.50
N ILE A 81 24.09 14.90 -20.42
CA ILE A 81 23.17 14.95 -21.56
C ILE A 81 23.84 14.42 -22.82
N VAL A 82 23.11 13.57 -23.50
CA VAL A 82 23.47 13.10 -24.83
C VAL A 82 22.30 13.29 -25.79
N LEU A 83 22.61 13.42 -27.07
CA LEU A 83 21.61 13.43 -28.15
C LEU A 83 21.66 12.09 -28.87
N HIS A 84 20.51 11.42 -28.94
CA HIS A 84 20.35 10.21 -29.74
C HIS A 84 19.91 10.58 -31.15
N LEU A 85 20.61 10.04 -32.16
CA LEU A 85 20.16 10.16 -33.55
C LEU A 85 19.19 9.04 -33.88
N VAL A 86 17.93 9.42 -34.03
CA VAL A 86 16.83 8.51 -34.39
C VAL A 86 16.42 8.77 -35.83
N SER A 87 16.24 7.72 -36.62
CA SER A 87 15.72 7.82 -37.98
C SER A 87 14.30 8.39 -37.97
N ALA A 88 14.07 9.42 -38.78
CA ALA A 88 12.77 10.09 -38.93
C ALA A 88 11.88 9.39 -39.98
N LYS A 89 12.46 8.56 -40.85
CA LYS A 89 11.72 7.84 -41.89
C LYS A 89 11.05 6.58 -41.34
N GLY A 90 9.72 6.57 -41.39
CA GLY A 90 8.90 5.37 -41.28
C GLY A 90 8.01 5.24 -42.52
N ASP A 91 8.19 4.16 -43.28
CA ASP A 91 7.46 3.94 -44.53
C ASP A 91 6.05 3.37 -44.27
N ASN A 92 5.80 2.86 -43.07
CA ASN A 92 4.52 2.29 -42.65
C ASN A 92 4.10 2.76 -41.24
N THR A 93 2.84 2.47 -40.85
CA THR A 93 2.29 2.86 -39.54
C THR A 93 3.02 2.22 -38.36
N ARG A 94 3.49 0.97 -38.51
CA ARG A 94 4.24 0.23 -37.49
C ARG A 94 5.58 0.89 -37.18
N ASP A 95 6.25 1.45 -38.19
CA ASP A 95 7.51 2.18 -38.01
C ASP A 95 7.29 3.48 -37.24
N ARG A 96 6.15 4.16 -37.44
CA ARG A 96 5.79 5.37 -36.68
C ARG A 96 5.51 5.06 -35.21
N GLU A 97 4.81 3.97 -34.93
CA GLU A 97 4.60 3.50 -33.55
C GLU A 97 5.90 3.09 -32.88
N ALA A 98 6.78 2.38 -33.60
CA ALA A 98 8.09 2.01 -33.10
C ALA A 98 8.97 3.23 -32.78
N PHE A 99 8.94 4.26 -33.65
CA PHE A 99 9.60 5.54 -33.41
C PHE A 99 9.04 6.23 -32.16
N LYS A 100 7.72 6.36 -32.04
CA LYS A 100 7.07 6.94 -30.86
C LYS A 100 7.47 6.20 -29.58
N ASN A 101 7.41 4.87 -29.60
CA ASN A 101 7.77 4.03 -28.46
C ASN A 101 9.25 4.19 -28.08
N LEU A 102 10.14 4.32 -29.07
CA LEU A 102 11.55 4.59 -28.81
C LEU A 102 11.74 5.96 -28.13
N VAL A 103 11.10 7.02 -28.61
CA VAL A 103 11.19 8.36 -28.00
C VAL A 103 10.71 8.32 -26.55
N LEU A 104 9.53 7.72 -26.31
CA LEU A 104 8.98 7.56 -24.96
C LEU A 104 9.92 6.76 -24.06
N GLU A 105 10.53 5.68 -24.57
CA GLU A 105 11.51 4.88 -23.81
C GLU A 105 12.80 5.67 -23.51
N ILE A 106 13.26 6.55 -24.42
CA ILE A 106 14.40 7.44 -24.17
C ILE A 106 14.08 8.40 -23.00
N HIS A 107 12.90 9.02 -23.02
CA HIS A 107 12.46 9.93 -21.95
C HIS A 107 12.22 9.19 -20.64
N ARG A 108 11.65 7.98 -20.68
CA ARG A 108 11.50 7.10 -19.51
C ARG A 108 12.86 6.75 -18.88
N ARG A 109 13.86 6.43 -19.69
CA ARG A 109 15.23 6.19 -19.19
C ARG A 109 15.89 7.46 -18.64
N SER A 110 15.51 8.62 -19.14
CA SER A 110 15.96 9.92 -18.61
C SER A 110 15.33 10.19 -17.24
N ALA A 111 14.03 9.94 -17.07
CA ALA A 111 13.36 9.97 -15.77
C ALA A 111 14.06 9.05 -14.75
N TRP A 112 14.31 7.79 -15.14
CA TRP A 112 15.05 6.85 -14.30
C TRP A 112 16.46 7.34 -13.90
N ALA A 113 17.17 8.02 -14.82
CA ALA A 113 18.46 8.62 -14.53
C ALA A 113 18.37 9.78 -13.53
N VAL A 114 17.43 10.71 -13.73
CA VAL A 114 17.19 11.84 -12.81
C VAL A 114 16.81 11.32 -11.43
N ARG A 115 15.92 10.33 -11.35
CA ARG A 115 15.56 9.64 -10.10
C ARG A 115 16.78 9.09 -9.38
N ASN A 116 17.61 8.29 -10.06
CA ASN A 116 18.77 7.66 -9.43
C ASN A 116 19.78 8.69 -8.92
N TYR A 117 19.98 9.76 -9.67
CA TYR A 117 20.79 10.90 -9.25
C TYR A 117 20.22 11.55 -7.99
N THR A 118 18.92 11.82 -7.95
CA THR A 118 18.23 12.41 -6.80
C THR A 118 18.38 11.52 -5.55
N ILE A 119 18.17 10.21 -5.70
CA ILE A 119 18.30 9.24 -4.60
C ILE A 119 19.73 9.18 -4.09
N GLU A 120 20.74 9.07 -4.96
CA GLU A 120 22.14 8.99 -4.53
C GLU A 120 22.60 10.29 -3.86
N ASN A 121 22.14 11.43 -4.33
CA ASN A 121 22.44 12.71 -3.70
C ASN A 121 21.80 12.88 -2.32
N GLN A 122 20.58 12.41 -2.13
CA GLN A 122 19.85 12.57 -0.86
C GLN A 122 20.14 11.46 0.15
N THR A 123 20.74 10.35 -0.28
CA THR A 123 21.25 9.32 0.63
C THR A 123 22.61 9.68 1.24
N ASN A 124 23.33 10.64 0.65
CA ASN A 124 24.56 11.19 1.24
C ASN A 124 24.26 11.93 2.56
N ARG A 125 25.17 11.79 3.54
CA ARG A 125 24.99 12.25 4.94
C ARG A 125 24.54 13.71 5.09
N ASN A 126 24.88 14.61 4.16
CA ASN A 126 24.61 16.05 4.29
C ASN A 126 23.29 16.51 3.62
N ARG A 127 22.56 15.63 2.94
CA ARG A 127 21.32 15.99 2.19
C ARG A 127 20.18 15.02 2.46
N LYS A 128 20.26 14.27 3.57
CA LYS A 128 19.19 13.39 4.00
C LYS A 128 17.91 14.18 4.26
N LEU A 129 16.78 13.59 3.89
CA LEU A 129 15.45 14.15 4.15
C LEU A 129 15.27 14.52 5.63
N ASP A 130 15.82 13.71 6.53
CA ASP A 130 15.78 13.97 7.97
C ASP A 130 16.43 15.33 8.35
N ILE A 131 17.61 15.61 7.78
CA ILE A 131 18.34 16.85 8.01
C ILE A 131 17.62 18.02 7.34
N LEU A 132 17.11 17.82 6.12
CA LEU A 132 16.32 18.82 5.42
C LEU A 132 15.11 19.24 6.26
N LEU A 133 14.39 18.27 6.84
CA LEU A 133 13.31 18.56 7.76
C LEU A 133 13.84 19.37 8.96
N GLU A 134 14.88 18.92 9.67
CA GLU A 134 15.48 19.64 10.81
C GLU A 134 15.90 21.09 10.50
N GLU A 135 16.49 21.35 9.33
CA GLU A 135 16.91 22.68 8.87
C GLU A 135 15.73 23.59 8.53
N ILE A 136 14.73 23.06 7.82
CA ILE A 136 13.49 23.80 7.49
C ILE A 136 12.80 24.25 8.78
N LEU A 137 12.74 23.37 9.77
CA LEU A 137 12.04 23.60 11.04
C LEU A 137 12.71 24.61 11.94
N SER A 138 14.04 24.56 12.02
CA SER A 138 14.82 25.52 12.80
C SER A 138 14.88 26.91 12.15
N GLY A 139 14.30 27.07 10.96
CA GLY A 139 14.40 28.29 10.16
C GLY A 139 15.83 28.56 9.67
N LYS A 140 16.70 27.53 9.72
CA LYS A 140 18.12 27.63 9.35
C LYS A 140 18.40 27.14 7.94
N TRP A 141 17.37 26.68 7.23
CA TRP A 141 17.51 26.25 5.85
C TRP A 141 17.93 27.43 4.96
N ASN A 142 19.17 27.37 4.47
CA ASN A 142 19.78 28.35 3.58
C ASN A 142 20.04 27.78 2.17
N GLY A 143 19.37 26.68 1.82
CA GLY A 143 19.52 26.06 0.51
C GLY A 143 18.95 26.93 -0.62
N PRO A 144 19.42 26.75 -1.86
CA PRO A 144 18.79 27.40 -3.01
C PRO A 144 17.37 26.85 -3.20
N ARG A 145 16.39 27.75 -3.25
CA ARG A 145 15.01 27.41 -3.66
C ARG A 145 15.03 27.09 -5.14
N ARG A 146 14.74 25.84 -5.49
CA ARG A 146 14.65 25.39 -6.88
C ARG A 146 13.44 24.49 -7.05
N SER A 147 12.68 24.71 -8.11
CA SER A 147 11.57 23.82 -8.47
C SER A 147 12.05 22.54 -9.15
N SER A 148 11.22 21.50 -9.18
CA SER A 148 11.46 20.29 -9.98
C SER A 148 11.70 20.64 -11.45
N ASP A 149 10.91 21.57 -11.97
CA ASP A 149 10.93 22.00 -13.36
C ASP A 149 12.25 22.72 -13.67
N GLU A 150 12.72 23.60 -12.77
CA GLU A 150 14.03 24.24 -12.89
C GLU A 150 15.19 23.24 -12.85
N VAL A 151 15.06 22.12 -12.13
CA VAL A 151 16.07 21.05 -12.15
C VAL A 151 16.11 20.37 -13.52
N LEU A 152 14.95 20.05 -14.12
CA LEU A 152 14.88 19.46 -15.45
C LEU A 152 15.34 20.43 -16.55
N LYS A 153 14.90 21.69 -16.50
CA LYS A 153 15.37 22.75 -17.41
C LYS A 153 16.87 22.95 -17.29
N GLY A 154 17.37 23.05 -16.07
CA GLY A 154 18.81 23.18 -15.81
C GLY A 154 19.63 22.00 -16.32
N TYR A 155 19.02 20.82 -16.49
CA TYR A 155 19.61 19.76 -17.29
C TYR A 155 19.60 20.16 -18.77
N LEU A 156 18.43 20.27 -19.40
CA LEU A 156 18.28 20.42 -20.86
C LEU A 156 18.95 21.69 -21.42
N GLU A 157 19.08 22.76 -20.64
CA GLU A 157 19.82 23.99 -21.00
C GLU A 157 21.33 23.78 -21.17
N ARG A 158 21.88 22.64 -20.73
CA ARG A 158 23.30 22.30 -20.93
C ARG A 158 23.62 21.83 -22.35
N ILE A 159 22.60 21.65 -23.18
CA ILE A 159 22.76 21.30 -24.60
C ILE A 159 23.42 22.49 -25.31
N ARG A 160 24.62 22.27 -25.86
CA ARG A 160 25.44 23.31 -26.50
C ARG A 160 24.93 23.77 -27.86
N MET A 161 24.24 22.89 -28.58
CA MET A 161 23.76 23.10 -29.95
C MET A 161 22.23 22.99 -30.00
N PRO A 162 21.48 23.83 -29.26
CA PRO A 162 20.02 23.79 -29.24
C PRO A 162 19.40 24.06 -30.62
N GLU A 163 20.10 24.77 -31.51
CA GLU A 163 19.67 25.08 -32.87
C GLU A 163 19.51 23.85 -33.78
N LEU A 164 20.09 22.70 -33.40
CA LEU A 164 19.94 21.44 -34.13
C LEU A 164 18.71 20.63 -33.67
N LEU A 165 18.11 21.00 -32.54
CA LEU A 165 16.87 20.41 -32.05
C LEU A 165 15.67 21.11 -32.68
N ARG A 166 14.53 20.41 -32.72
CA ARG A 166 13.27 21.07 -33.06
C ARG A 166 12.83 21.98 -31.91
N ASP A 167 12.17 23.09 -32.24
CA ASP A 167 11.72 24.12 -31.29
C ASP A 167 10.87 23.54 -30.14
N ASP A 168 10.09 22.49 -30.41
CA ASP A 168 9.21 21.79 -29.47
C ASP A 168 9.93 20.68 -28.66
N SER A 169 11.08 20.20 -29.12
CA SER A 169 11.72 18.98 -28.59
C SER A 169 12.13 19.09 -27.13
N ILE A 170 12.59 20.27 -26.67
CA ILE A 170 13.03 20.47 -25.28
C ILE A 170 11.82 20.50 -24.35
N ALA A 171 10.77 21.24 -24.73
CA ALA A 171 9.54 21.34 -23.95
C ALA A 171 8.82 19.97 -23.86
N GLU A 172 8.75 19.23 -24.98
CA GLU A 172 8.18 17.88 -24.98
C GLU A 172 8.98 16.90 -24.11
N ALA A 173 10.32 16.98 -24.15
CA ALA A 173 11.17 16.15 -23.31
C ALA A 173 10.97 16.48 -21.82
N GLU A 174 10.89 17.77 -21.46
CA GLU A 174 10.60 18.20 -20.10
C GLU A 174 9.27 17.64 -19.59
N GLU A 175 8.19 17.81 -20.36
CA GLU A 175 6.84 17.33 -20.00
C GLU A 175 6.80 15.80 -19.85
N GLN A 176 7.38 15.06 -20.80
CA GLN A 176 7.35 13.61 -20.79
C GLN A 176 8.22 13.02 -19.67
N ILE A 177 9.42 13.57 -19.44
CA ILE A 177 10.29 13.12 -18.35
C ILE A 177 9.61 13.36 -16.99
N ASP A 178 9.02 14.54 -16.78
CA ASP A 178 8.33 14.83 -15.53
C ASP A 178 7.08 13.94 -15.34
N ALA A 179 6.32 13.68 -16.40
CA ALA A 179 5.19 12.75 -16.37
C ALA A 179 5.61 11.34 -15.93
N PHE A 180 6.70 10.80 -16.49
CA PHE A 180 7.22 9.50 -16.07
C PHE A 180 7.72 9.51 -14.61
N MET A 181 8.35 10.59 -14.16
CA MET A 181 8.78 10.74 -12.76
C MET A 181 7.60 10.71 -11.79
N ARG A 182 6.48 11.36 -12.16
CA ARG A 182 5.24 11.36 -11.37
C ARG A 182 4.55 10.00 -11.38
N GLU A 183 4.53 9.30 -12.51
CA GLU A 183 3.93 7.96 -12.65
C GLU A 183 4.65 6.94 -11.76
N GLU A 184 5.98 6.97 -11.71
CA GLU A 184 6.75 6.02 -10.90
C GLU A 184 6.61 6.27 -9.38
N GLY A 185 6.34 7.50 -8.94
CA GLY A 185 6.03 7.84 -7.54
C GLY A 185 7.20 7.69 -6.53
N PHE A 186 8.43 7.45 -6.99
CA PHE A 186 9.59 7.30 -6.08
C PHE A 186 10.09 8.61 -5.49
N VAL A 187 9.99 9.71 -6.27
CA VAL A 187 10.36 11.05 -5.84
C VAL A 187 9.18 12.00 -5.98
N ILE A 188 9.14 13.01 -5.13
CA ILE A 188 8.07 13.98 -5.06
C ILE A 188 8.54 15.25 -5.77
N PRO A 189 7.85 15.74 -6.81
CA PRO A 189 8.11 17.06 -7.37
C PRO A 189 7.66 18.14 -6.38
N THR A 190 8.52 19.12 -6.13
CA THR A 190 8.26 20.25 -5.23
C THR A 190 8.67 21.56 -5.91
N LYS A 191 8.06 22.67 -5.49
CA LYS A 191 8.35 24.00 -6.04
C LYS A 191 9.61 24.64 -5.46
N ASN A 192 10.03 24.22 -4.27
CA ASN A 192 11.14 24.85 -3.54
C ASN A 192 12.33 23.91 -3.29
N PHE A 193 12.13 22.60 -3.30
CA PHE A 193 13.15 21.60 -2.94
C PHE A 193 13.55 20.67 -4.10
N GLY A 194 13.09 20.96 -5.33
CA GLY A 194 13.28 20.11 -6.50
C GLY A 194 12.54 18.77 -6.36
N TYR A 195 13.21 17.69 -6.72
CA TYR A 195 12.70 16.34 -6.47
C TYR A 195 13.13 15.84 -5.09
N VAL A 196 12.19 15.37 -4.26
CA VAL A 196 12.46 14.86 -2.92
C VAL A 196 12.20 13.35 -2.85
N TYR A 197 13.21 12.60 -2.42
CA TYR A 197 13.12 11.15 -2.20
C TYR A 197 12.75 10.86 -0.75
N VAL A 198 11.74 10.01 -0.56
CA VAL A 198 11.36 9.47 0.75
C VAL A 198 11.81 8.01 0.85
N PRO A 199 12.82 7.68 1.69
CA PRO A 199 13.28 6.32 1.86
C PRO A 199 12.24 5.44 2.56
N GLU A 200 11.93 4.27 2.00
CA GLU A 200 10.98 3.32 2.59
C GLU A 200 11.47 2.77 3.94
N ALA A 201 12.76 2.46 4.06
CA ALA A 201 13.35 1.89 5.27
C ALA A 201 13.30 2.86 6.48
N GLU A 202 13.25 4.17 6.23
CA GLU A 202 13.21 5.21 7.27
C GLU A 202 11.80 5.83 7.42
N ALA A 203 10.79 5.34 6.69
CA ALA A 203 9.47 5.95 6.65
C ALA A 203 8.80 6.03 8.03
N ASP A 204 8.90 4.98 8.85
CA ASP A 204 8.28 4.92 10.18
C ASP A 204 8.90 5.93 11.17
N SER A 205 10.23 6.11 11.12
CA SER A 205 10.93 7.07 11.99
C SER A 205 10.70 8.50 11.53
N LEU A 206 10.76 8.75 10.22
CA LEU A 206 10.45 10.05 9.61
C LEU A 206 9.00 10.44 9.87
N PHE A 207 8.06 9.50 9.86
CA PHE A 207 6.65 9.78 10.12
C PHE A 207 6.39 10.22 11.57
N LYS A 208 7.06 9.58 12.54
CA LYS A 208 6.98 10.04 13.95
C LYS A 208 7.50 11.46 14.11
N LYS A 209 8.64 11.78 13.47
CA LYS A 209 9.13 13.15 13.43
C LYS A 209 8.08 14.06 12.78
N ALA A 210 7.66 13.77 11.54
CA ALA A 210 6.66 14.51 10.77
C ALA A 210 5.40 14.88 11.56
N LYS A 211 4.83 13.96 12.34
CA LYS A 211 3.65 14.23 13.18
C LYS A 211 3.92 15.30 14.24
N ASN A 212 5.07 15.21 14.91
CA ASN A 212 5.48 16.22 15.89
C ASN A 212 5.76 17.57 15.21
N LEU A 213 6.39 17.54 14.03
CA LEU A 213 6.66 18.75 13.25
C LEU A 213 5.37 19.48 12.89
N TYR A 214 4.41 18.71 12.37
CA TYR A 214 3.13 19.23 11.99
C TYR A 214 2.42 19.84 13.19
N ARG A 215 2.23 19.07 14.26
CA ARG A 215 1.42 19.48 15.41
C ARG A 215 1.98 20.69 16.16
N TYR A 216 3.29 20.71 16.43
CA TYR A 216 3.86 21.69 17.36
C TYR A 216 4.48 22.90 16.67
N GLN A 217 4.77 22.84 15.38
CA GLN A 217 5.51 23.91 14.70
C GLN A 217 4.77 24.43 13.47
N LEU A 218 4.36 23.54 12.55
CA LEU A 218 3.76 23.96 11.29
C LEU A 218 2.29 24.37 11.48
N LEU A 219 1.52 23.58 12.21
CA LEU A 219 0.10 23.80 12.40
C LEU A 219 -0.21 25.16 13.07
N PRO A 220 0.44 25.56 14.18
CA PRO A 220 0.22 26.87 14.78
C PRO A 220 0.56 28.02 13.81
N LYS A 221 1.70 27.93 13.11
CA LYS A 221 2.11 28.93 12.11
C LYS A 221 1.10 29.06 10.97
N LEU A 222 0.56 27.93 10.51
CA LEU A 222 -0.43 27.90 9.44
C LEU A 222 -1.78 28.45 9.88
N THR A 223 -2.24 28.12 11.09
CA THR A 223 -3.49 28.67 11.64
C THR A 223 -3.40 30.17 11.91
N ASP A 224 -2.23 30.65 12.32
CA ASP A 224 -1.96 32.08 12.50
C ASP A 224 -1.93 32.83 11.15
N ALA A 225 -1.37 32.20 10.12
CA ALA A 225 -1.20 32.82 8.79
C ALA A 225 -2.46 32.77 7.91
N VAL A 226 -3.31 31.74 8.06
CA VAL A 226 -4.47 31.51 7.19
C VAL A 226 -5.77 31.58 8.02
N PRO A 227 -6.53 32.67 7.90
CA PRO A 227 -7.85 32.78 8.54
C PRO A 227 -8.76 31.65 8.08
N ASN A 228 -9.52 31.05 9.00
CA ASN A 228 -10.44 29.91 8.80
C ASN A 228 -9.81 28.53 8.61
N LEU A 229 -8.48 28.39 8.52
CA LEU A 229 -7.84 27.08 8.35
C LEU A 229 -8.18 26.12 9.49
N GLU A 230 -8.24 26.61 10.72
CA GLU A 230 -8.64 25.83 11.89
C GLU A 230 -10.04 25.22 11.74
N ASN A 231 -11.02 26.01 11.27
CA ASN A 231 -12.37 25.53 11.01
C ASN A 231 -12.38 24.47 9.89
N GLU A 232 -11.60 24.67 8.84
CA GLU A 232 -11.51 23.71 7.74
C GLU A 232 -10.88 22.38 8.15
N ILE A 233 -9.84 22.43 9.01
CA ILE A 233 -9.24 21.24 9.61
C ILE A 233 -10.29 20.53 10.44
N ARG A 234 -10.99 21.25 11.31
CA ARG A 234 -12.04 20.68 12.14
C ARG A 234 -13.13 20.02 11.31
N THR A 235 -13.66 20.68 10.28
CA THR A 235 -14.65 20.10 9.37
C THR A 235 -14.12 18.87 8.65
N TYR A 236 -12.85 18.88 8.22
CA TYR A 236 -12.23 17.70 7.63
C TYR A 236 -12.18 16.53 8.63
N ARG A 237 -11.72 16.79 9.86
CA ARG A 237 -11.65 15.75 10.91
C ARG A 237 -13.03 15.22 11.27
N GLU A 238 -14.05 16.08 11.39
CA GLU A 238 -15.44 15.66 11.60
C GLU A 238 -15.88 14.69 10.49
N SER A 239 -15.70 15.06 9.22
CA SER A 239 -16.06 14.20 8.09
C SER A 239 -15.29 12.87 8.07
N PHE A 240 -14.02 12.86 8.50
CA PHE A 240 -13.21 11.65 8.58
C PHE A 240 -13.71 10.72 9.70
N LEU A 241 -14.02 11.29 10.87
CA LEU A 241 -14.46 10.55 12.06
C LEU A 241 -15.86 9.96 11.91
N ASP A 242 -16.72 10.57 11.11
CA ASP A 242 -18.07 10.05 10.81
C ASP A 242 -18.02 8.78 9.95
N VAL A 243 -17.00 8.63 9.10
CA VAL A 243 -16.82 7.46 8.22
C VAL A 243 -15.98 6.35 8.87
N SER A 244 -15.21 6.68 9.91
CA SER A 244 -14.17 5.80 10.47
C SER A 244 -14.49 5.27 11.88
N TYR A 245 -15.77 5.05 12.21
CA TYR A 245 -16.20 4.61 13.55
C TYR A 245 -15.48 3.34 14.02
N ASP A 246 -15.52 2.27 13.21
CA ASP A 246 -14.89 0.98 13.53
C ASP A 246 -13.36 1.13 13.70
N ASP A 247 -12.70 1.77 12.74
CA ASP A 247 -11.25 2.00 12.74
C ASP A 247 -10.79 2.77 13.99
N LEU A 248 -11.57 3.77 14.44
CA LEU A 248 -11.25 4.61 15.59
C LEU A 248 -11.27 3.81 16.91
N ILE A 249 -12.24 2.91 17.05
CA ILE A 249 -12.44 2.15 18.29
C ILE A 249 -11.41 1.04 18.39
N GLU A 250 -11.17 0.36 17.27
CA GLU A 250 -10.26 -0.78 17.19
C GLU A 250 -8.79 -0.33 17.16
N THR A 251 -8.45 0.65 16.33
CA THR A 251 -7.06 1.09 16.12
C THR A 251 -6.93 2.62 16.13
N PRO A 252 -7.14 3.29 17.29
CA PRO A 252 -7.19 4.74 17.38
C PRO A 252 -5.93 5.43 16.86
N THR A 253 -4.74 4.88 17.16
CA THR A 253 -3.46 5.44 16.69
C THR A 253 -3.36 5.42 15.17
N PHE A 254 -3.76 4.32 14.54
CA PHE A 254 -3.76 4.14 13.10
C PHE A 254 -4.79 5.05 12.42
N ALA A 255 -6.00 5.16 12.98
CA ALA A 255 -7.02 6.10 12.52
C ALA A 255 -6.53 7.56 12.59
N ARG A 256 -5.83 7.94 13.67
CA ARG A 256 -5.24 9.27 13.83
C ARG A 256 -4.17 9.55 12.78
N ASP A 257 -3.35 8.55 12.50
CA ASP A 257 -2.27 8.65 11.53
C ASP A 257 -2.82 8.82 10.10
N ARG A 258 -3.87 8.07 9.74
CA ARG A 258 -4.62 8.27 8.48
C ARG A 258 -5.25 9.65 8.38
N MET A 259 -5.83 10.14 9.49
CA MET A 259 -6.40 11.48 9.57
C MET A 259 -5.34 12.55 9.26
N PHE A 260 -4.17 12.48 9.92
CA PHE A 260 -3.06 13.41 9.65
C PHE A 260 -2.60 13.37 8.20
N VAL A 261 -2.42 12.19 7.61
CA VAL A 261 -1.97 12.08 6.22
C VAL A 261 -2.97 12.66 5.24
N GLY A 262 -4.27 12.41 5.43
CA GLY A 262 -5.30 13.00 4.59
C GLY A 262 -5.45 14.51 4.79
N GLU A 263 -5.25 15.00 6.02
CA GLU A 263 -5.16 16.43 6.35
C GLU A 263 -4.01 17.09 5.58
N TRP A 264 -2.80 16.54 5.65
CA TRP A 264 -1.64 17.05 4.92
C TRP A 264 -1.84 17.06 3.41
N LYS A 265 -2.42 16.00 2.85
CA LYS A 265 -2.72 15.89 1.41
C LYS A 265 -3.73 16.94 0.96
N LYS A 266 -4.78 17.16 1.74
CA LYS A 266 -5.84 18.14 1.42
C LYS A 266 -5.28 19.56 1.47
N PHE A 267 -4.51 19.89 2.50
CA PHE A 267 -4.03 21.24 2.71
C PHE A 267 -2.79 21.59 1.89
N SER A 268 -1.97 20.61 1.46
CA SER A 268 -0.88 20.86 0.52
C SER A 268 -1.36 21.40 -0.84
N GLN A 269 -2.57 21.04 -1.25
CA GLN A 269 -3.17 21.51 -2.51
C GLN A 269 -3.87 22.87 -2.36
N ARG A 270 -4.29 23.24 -1.14
CA ARG A 270 -5.09 24.43 -0.86
C ARG A 270 -4.24 25.64 -0.45
N ILE A 271 -3.15 25.42 0.28
CA ILE A 271 -2.31 26.49 0.79
C ILE A 271 -1.58 27.17 -0.38
N VAL A 272 -1.74 28.49 -0.48
CA VAL A 272 -1.19 29.29 -1.58
C VAL A 272 0.34 29.41 -1.48
N SER A 273 0.88 29.41 -0.25
CA SER A 273 2.33 29.49 -0.05
C SER A 273 3.00 28.21 -0.55
N SER A 274 3.86 28.34 -1.56
CA SER A 274 4.53 27.21 -2.19
C SER A 274 5.42 26.44 -1.22
N PHE A 275 6.00 27.12 -0.22
CA PHE A 275 6.96 26.51 0.71
C PHE A 275 6.26 25.57 1.71
N GLU A 276 5.22 26.03 2.39
CA GLU A 276 4.44 25.21 3.31
C GLU A 276 3.65 24.12 2.59
N ALA A 277 3.15 24.40 1.38
CA ALA A 277 2.51 23.40 0.53
C ALA A 277 3.47 22.24 0.20
N ASP A 278 4.71 22.54 -0.17
CA ASP A 278 5.74 21.52 -0.43
C ASP A 278 6.06 20.70 0.83
N ILE A 279 6.16 21.35 2.00
CA ILE A 279 6.37 20.64 3.27
C ILE A 279 5.22 19.66 3.52
N LEU A 280 3.97 20.10 3.43
CA LEU A 280 2.81 19.22 3.62
C LEU A 280 2.75 18.08 2.60
N ALA A 281 3.15 18.32 1.34
CA ALA A 281 3.24 17.26 0.33
C ALA A 281 4.30 16.21 0.70
N ILE A 282 5.46 16.64 1.20
CA ILE A 282 6.51 15.75 1.71
C ILE A 282 5.99 14.95 2.91
N LEU A 283 5.37 15.60 3.90
CA LEU A 283 4.80 14.92 5.08
C LEU A 283 3.73 13.89 4.66
N SER A 284 2.84 14.26 3.73
CA SER A 284 1.82 13.36 3.18
C SER A 284 2.42 12.12 2.54
N SER A 285 3.52 12.26 1.79
CA SER A 285 4.19 11.12 1.16
C SER A 285 4.87 10.22 2.19
N ILE A 286 5.58 10.80 3.17
CA ILE A 286 6.17 10.06 4.30
C ILE A 286 5.10 9.23 5.00
N GLY A 287 3.99 9.86 5.36
CA GLY A 287 2.91 9.18 6.07
C GLY A 287 2.19 8.14 5.22
N THR A 288 2.01 8.37 3.92
CA THR A 288 1.42 7.36 3.02
C THR A 288 2.29 6.10 2.97
N LYS A 289 3.61 6.24 2.83
CA LYS A 289 4.55 5.11 2.84
C LYS A 289 4.57 4.36 4.19
N ALA A 290 4.55 5.10 5.30
CA ALA A 290 4.51 4.52 6.64
C ALA A 290 3.21 3.73 6.88
N ILE A 291 2.06 4.30 6.52
CA ILE A 291 0.75 3.63 6.64
C ILE A 291 0.71 2.37 5.77
N SER A 292 1.13 2.45 4.51
CA SER A 292 1.14 1.26 3.63
C SER A 292 2.05 0.16 4.13
N SER A 293 3.17 0.51 4.78
CA SER A 293 4.10 -0.43 5.40
C SER A 293 3.45 -1.14 6.60
N ASP A 294 2.76 -0.40 7.47
CA ASP A 294 2.04 -0.95 8.62
C ASP A 294 0.87 -1.85 8.19
N GLU A 295 0.08 -1.43 7.19
CA GLU A 295 -0.99 -2.24 6.59
C GLU A 295 -0.45 -3.55 6.01
N TYR A 296 0.65 -3.48 5.25
CA TYR A 296 1.29 -4.65 4.66
C TYR A 296 1.80 -5.63 5.74
N LYS A 297 2.42 -5.13 6.81
CA LYS A 297 2.87 -5.96 7.95
C LYS A 297 1.69 -6.68 8.61
N LYS A 298 0.61 -5.95 8.92
CA LYS A 298 -0.61 -6.51 9.51
C LYS A 298 -1.26 -7.55 8.59
N GLU A 299 -1.32 -7.29 7.29
CA GLU A 299 -1.87 -8.23 6.32
C GLU A 299 -1.03 -9.52 6.23
N LEU A 300 0.31 -9.39 6.25
CA LEU A 300 1.22 -10.52 6.25
C LEU A 300 1.07 -11.37 7.52
N GLU A 301 0.96 -10.73 8.69
CA GLU A 301 0.72 -11.41 9.96
C GLU A 301 -0.63 -12.13 9.98
N ASN A 302 -1.71 -11.47 9.54
CA ASN A 302 -3.03 -12.09 9.40
C ASN A 302 -2.97 -13.34 8.50
N ARG A 303 -2.32 -13.24 7.34
CA ARG A 303 -2.12 -14.39 6.43
C ARG A 303 -1.28 -15.50 7.05
N LYS A 304 -0.31 -15.17 7.89
CA LYS A 304 0.51 -16.16 8.61
C LYS A 304 -0.33 -16.89 9.67
N ILE A 305 -1.15 -16.16 10.42
CA ILE A 305 -2.07 -16.72 11.41
C ILE A 305 -3.08 -17.63 10.72
N GLU A 306 -3.73 -17.19 9.64
CA GLU A 306 -4.68 -18.01 8.87
C GLU A 306 -4.05 -19.31 8.35
N ARG A 307 -2.84 -19.24 7.79
CA ARG A 307 -2.10 -20.46 7.38
C ARG A 307 -1.77 -21.37 8.56
N GLY A 308 -1.36 -20.80 9.69
CA GLY A 308 -1.09 -21.54 10.92
C GLY A 308 -2.32 -22.29 11.43
N LEU A 309 -3.48 -21.62 11.45
CA LEU A 309 -4.76 -22.23 11.86
C LEU A 309 -5.15 -23.39 10.94
N ARG A 310 -4.99 -23.23 9.62
CA ARG A 310 -5.28 -24.29 8.62
C ARG A 310 -4.37 -25.51 8.75
N GLN A 311 -3.12 -25.33 9.16
CA GLN A 311 -2.17 -26.42 9.31
C GLN A 311 -2.28 -27.12 10.68
N ALA A 312 -2.48 -26.35 11.75
CA ALA A 312 -2.40 -26.87 13.11
C ALA A 312 -3.71 -27.50 13.60
N LEU A 313 -4.87 -26.91 13.31
CA LEU A 313 -6.13 -27.34 13.91
C LEU A 313 -6.63 -28.73 13.45
N PRO A 314 -6.55 -29.11 12.16
CA PRO A 314 -7.08 -30.41 11.72
C PRO A 314 -6.35 -31.63 12.31
N GLY A 315 -5.05 -31.50 12.62
CA GLY A 315 -4.20 -32.58 13.11
C GLY A 315 -3.83 -32.48 14.60
N ALA A 316 -4.43 -31.55 15.36
CA ALA A 316 -4.12 -31.38 16.76
C ALA A 316 -4.73 -32.51 17.61
N ASP A 317 -3.93 -33.09 18.51
CA ASP A 317 -4.38 -34.05 19.52
C ASP A 317 -4.02 -33.53 20.92
N PRO A 318 -4.87 -33.71 21.93
CA PRO A 318 -6.19 -34.40 21.92
C PRO A 318 -7.30 -33.62 21.18
N PRO A 319 -8.47 -34.23 20.86
CA PRO A 319 -9.56 -33.60 20.09
C PRO A 319 -9.96 -32.18 20.53
N MET A 320 -9.99 -31.88 21.83
CA MET A 320 -10.27 -30.54 22.36
C MET A 320 -9.27 -29.48 21.86
N ALA A 321 -8.03 -29.85 21.55
CA ALA A 321 -7.02 -28.94 20.98
C ALA A 321 -7.35 -28.46 19.56
N ARG A 322 -8.33 -29.11 18.88
CA ARG A 322 -8.86 -28.69 17.58
C ARG A 322 -9.87 -27.55 17.71
N PHE A 323 -10.33 -27.25 18.92
CA PHE A 323 -11.14 -26.07 19.22
C PHE A 323 -10.26 -24.97 19.83
N LEU A 324 -10.19 -23.84 19.15
CA LEU A 324 -9.41 -22.70 19.58
C LEU A 324 -10.31 -21.57 20.09
N ARG A 325 -9.90 -21.01 21.22
CA ARG A 325 -10.51 -19.86 21.85
C ARG A 325 -9.47 -18.74 21.95
N LEU A 326 -9.61 -17.68 21.15
CA LEU A 326 -8.71 -16.51 21.17
C LEU A 326 -9.40 -15.37 21.92
N GLU A 327 -8.75 -14.80 22.94
CA GLU A 327 -9.33 -13.71 23.73
C GLU A 327 -9.14 -12.34 23.04
N GLY A 328 -9.99 -11.37 23.38
CA GLY A 328 -10.20 -10.12 22.62
C GLY A 328 -8.95 -9.34 22.18
N ALA A 329 -7.86 -9.35 22.95
CA ALA A 329 -6.62 -8.68 22.58
C ALA A 329 -5.95 -9.30 21.34
N ASP A 330 -6.14 -10.60 21.11
CA ASP A 330 -5.42 -11.37 20.09
C ASP A 330 -6.03 -11.25 18.69
N PHE A 331 -7.27 -10.73 18.58
CA PHE A 331 -7.96 -10.55 17.31
C PHE A 331 -8.65 -9.19 17.14
N SER A 332 -8.66 -8.33 18.15
CA SER A 332 -9.18 -6.95 18.03
C SER A 332 -8.34 -6.12 17.05
N GLY A 333 -9.01 -5.45 16.10
CA GLY A 333 -8.33 -4.67 15.05
C GLY A 333 -7.75 -5.50 13.89
N THR A 334 -8.06 -6.79 13.80
CA THR A 334 -7.66 -7.65 12.67
C THR A 334 -8.87 -7.98 11.79
N LYS A 335 -8.64 -8.22 10.49
CA LYS A 335 -9.68 -8.76 9.58
C LYS A 335 -9.95 -10.26 9.80
N LEU A 336 -9.25 -10.87 10.76
CA LEU A 336 -9.25 -12.31 11.02
C LEU A 336 -10.65 -12.86 11.35
N PRO A 337 -11.49 -12.23 12.20
CA PRO A 337 -12.83 -12.76 12.49
C PRO A 337 -13.70 -12.82 11.23
N ARG A 338 -13.75 -11.73 10.44
CA ARG A 338 -14.55 -11.68 9.21
C ARG A 338 -14.07 -12.72 8.18
N SER A 339 -12.75 -12.81 7.99
CA SER A 339 -12.12 -13.78 7.09
C SER A 339 -12.47 -15.23 7.47
N LEU A 340 -12.38 -15.57 8.76
CA LEU A 340 -12.66 -16.92 9.26
C LEU A 340 -14.16 -17.26 9.30
N GLU A 341 -15.06 -16.29 9.37
CA GLU A 341 -16.51 -16.52 9.29
C GLU A 341 -17.00 -16.82 7.86
N GLU A 342 -16.30 -16.26 6.87
CA GLU A 342 -16.52 -16.48 5.44
C GLU A 342 -15.86 -17.78 4.94
N ASP A 343 -14.79 -18.26 5.60
CA ASP A 343 -14.07 -19.47 5.22
C ASP A 343 -14.91 -20.75 5.43
N PRO A 344 -15.22 -21.54 4.38
CA PRO A 344 -15.99 -22.77 4.51
C PRO A 344 -15.25 -23.89 5.25
N GLN A 345 -13.93 -23.80 5.41
CA GLN A 345 -13.12 -24.81 6.13
C GLN A 345 -13.27 -24.74 7.64
N PHE A 346 -13.80 -23.63 8.17
CA PHE A 346 -13.93 -23.40 9.61
C PHE A 346 -15.38 -23.13 10.04
N LEU A 347 -15.67 -23.54 11.26
CA LEU A 347 -16.78 -23.04 12.06
C LEU A 347 -16.20 -21.98 12.99
N SER A 348 -16.74 -20.76 12.92
CA SER A 348 -16.27 -19.67 13.75
C SER A 348 -17.40 -18.76 14.22
N ILE A 349 -17.23 -18.17 15.40
CA ILE A 349 -18.13 -17.15 15.96
C ILE A 349 -17.38 -16.29 16.98
N VAL A 350 -17.79 -15.03 17.11
CA VAL A 350 -17.38 -14.16 18.22
C VAL A 350 -18.33 -14.37 19.41
N TYR A 351 -17.82 -14.97 20.48
CA TYR A 351 -18.50 -15.20 21.75
C TYR A 351 -18.25 -14.05 22.73
N PHE A 352 -19.31 -13.54 23.37
CA PHE A 352 -19.20 -12.45 24.37
C PHE A 352 -19.23 -13.02 25.80
N GLY A 353 -18.04 -13.36 26.30
CA GLY A 353 -17.85 -13.94 27.63
C GLY A 353 -17.84 -12.92 28.76
N THR A 354 -17.67 -13.39 29.99
CA THR A 354 -17.58 -12.50 31.17
C THR A 354 -16.29 -11.68 31.18
N LYS A 355 -15.24 -12.18 30.51
CA LYS A 355 -13.96 -11.49 30.34
C LYS A 355 -13.89 -10.59 29.10
N GLY A 356 -14.94 -10.58 28.27
CA GLY A 356 -14.99 -9.84 27.01
C GLY A 356 -15.17 -10.73 25.77
N PRO A 357 -15.06 -10.14 24.57
CA PRO A 357 -15.26 -10.85 23.31
C PRO A 357 -14.14 -11.86 23.07
N CYS A 358 -14.50 -12.96 22.41
CA CYS A 358 -13.63 -14.09 22.21
C CYS A 358 -13.93 -14.77 20.87
N LEU A 359 -12.93 -14.94 20.02
CA LEU A 359 -13.07 -15.63 18.75
C LEU A 359 -12.93 -17.14 18.97
N CYS A 360 -13.99 -17.86 18.64
CA CYS A 360 -14.07 -19.30 18.73
C CYS A 360 -13.91 -19.89 17.33
N VAL A 361 -13.02 -20.86 17.15
CA VAL A 361 -12.69 -21.46 15.85
C VAL A 361 -12.57 -22.97 15.98
N CYS A 362 -13.17 -23.70 15.05
CA CYS A 362 -13.07 -25.16 14.92
C CYS A 362 -13.03 -25.55 13.43
N PRO A 363 -12.30 -26.59 13.03
CA PRO A 363 -12.44 -27.17 11.70
C PRO A 363 -13.89 -27.58 11.40
N ASN A 364 -14.36 -27.30 10.19
CA ASN A 364 -15.68 -27.70 9.72
C ASN A 364 -15.68 -29.17 9.28
N SER A 365 -15.63 -30.09 10.25
CA SER A 365 -15.69 -31.54 10.04
C SER A 365 -16.57 -32.20 11.08
N GLU A 366 -17.52 -33.01 10.63
CA GLU A 366 -18.43 -33.77 11.50
C GLU A 366 -17.67 -34.68 12.47
N GLU A 367 -16.63 -35.37 11.98
CA GLU A 367 -15.79 -36.26 12.79
C GLU A 367 -15.08 -35.51 13.91
N THR A 368 -14.55 -34.31 13.59
CA THR A 368 -13.88 -33.45 14.59
C THR A 368 -14.85 -32.98 15.65
N VAL A 369 -16.05 -32.52 15.24
CA VAL A 369 -17.06 -32.03 16.17
C VAL A 369 -17.58 -33.15 17.08
N LEU A 370 -17.82 -34.35 16.53
CA LEU A 370 -18.21 -35.53 17.32
C LEU A 370 -17.12 -35.94 18.32
N ALA A 371 -15.85 -35.90 17.92
CA ALA A 371 -14.73 -36.20 18.82
C ALA A 371 -14.64 -35.20 19.98
N ILE A 372 -14.88 -33.91 19.72
CA ILE A 372 -14.92 -32.88 20.77
C ILE A 372 -16.12 -33.09 21.71
N PHE A 373 -17.30 -33.46 21.19
CA PHE A 373 -18.44 -33.81 22.05
C PHE A 373 -18.13 -34.97 22.99
N GLY A 374 -17.45 -36.01 22.49
CA GLY A 374 -17.02 -37.13 23.33
C GLY A 374 -16.11 -36.68 24.47
N GLU A 375 -15.11 -35.83 24.19
CA GLU A 375 -14.25 -35.29 25.26
C GLU A 375 -15.00 -34.38 26.25
N LEU A 376 -15.98 -33.61 25.78
CA LEU A 376 -16.83 -32.79 26.65
C LEU A 376 -17.68 -33.65 27.60
N GLU A 377 -18.24 -34.75 27.11
CA GLU A 377 -19.03 -35.67 27.93
C GLU A 377 -18.15 -36.44 28.94
N ASP A 378 -16.97 -36.90 28.53
CA ASP A 378 -16.14 -37.80 29.33
C ASP A 378 -15.19 -37.09 30.29
N LYS A 379 -14.54 -36.00 29.85
CA LYS A 379 -13.42 -35.36 30.58
C LYS A 379 -13.76 -33.96 31.08
N TYR A 380 -14.66 -33.24 30.41
CA TYR A 380 -14.98 -31.85 30.69
C TYR A 380 -16.46 -31.63 31.06
N SER A 381 -17.04 -32.60 31.77
CA SER A 381 -18.46 -32.64 32.19
C SER A 381 -18.80 -31.63 33.30
N PHE A 382 -18.46 -30.36 33.09
CA PHE A 382 -18.72 -29.26 34.01
C PHE A 382 -18.94 -27.94 33.25
N ASP A 383 -19.65 -27.01 33.91
CA ASP A 383 -19.92 -25.68 33.35
C ASP A 383 -18.60 -24.91 33.25
N SER A 384 -18.06 -24.81 32.03
CA SER A 384 -16.83 -24.08 31.72
C SER A 384 -17.05 -23.17 30.51
N GLU A 385 -16.38 -22.03 30.49
CA GLU A 385 -16.54 -21.05 29.41
C GLU A 385 -16.12 -21.62 28.04
N THR A 386 -15.16 -22.54 28.01
CA THR A 386 -14.74 -23.27 26.81
C THR A 386 -15.84 -24.21 26.30
N ALA A 387 -16.47 -24.99 27.18
CA ALA A 387 -17.58 -25.87 26.79
C ALA A 387 -18.80 -25.07 26.34
N LEU A 388 -19.13 -23.99 27.05
CA LEU A 388 -20.23 -23.08 26.71
C LEU A 388 -20.02 -22.45 25.33
N SER A 389 -18.85 -21.88 25.09
CA SER A 389 -18.53 -21.22 23.81
C SER A 389 -18.53 -22.20 22.63
N PHE A 390 -18.05 -23.44 22.83
CA PHE A 390 -18.15 -24.48 21.81
C PHE A 390 -19.61 -24.87 21.50
N LEU A 391 -20.41 -25.16 22.52
CA LEU A 391 -21.82 -25.55 22.34
C LEU A 391 -22.65 -24.42 21.70
N LEU A 392 -22.37 -23.17 22.06
CA LEU A 392 -23.03 -21.99 21.49
C LEU A 392 -22.59 -21.74 20.04
N MET A 393 -21.32 -21.96 19.70
CA MET A 393 -20.85 -21.92 18.31
C MET A 393 -21.59 -22.95 17.45
N ILE A 394 -21.74 -24.19 17.95
CA ILE A 394 -22.50 -25.22 17.24
C ILE A 394 -23.97 -24.82 17.08
N TYR A 395 -24.61 -24.31 18.14
CA TYR A 395 -25.99 -23.85 18.10
C TYR A 395 -26.21 -22.69 17.12
N ALA A 396 -25.32 -21.70 17.11
CA ALA A 396 -25.39 -20.54 16.23
C ALA A 396 -25.15 -20.92 14.75
N ARG A 397 -24.25 -21.86 14.49
CA ARG A 397 -23.94 -22.34 13.13
C ARG A 397 -24.79 -23.56 12.70
N ARG A 398 -25.83 -23.93 13.44
CA ARG A 398 -26.70 -25.10 13.17
C ARG A 398 -27.24 -25.16 11.74
N ASN A 399 -27.55 -24.00 11.14
CA ASN A 399 -28.05 -23.94 9.76
C ASN A 399 -27.01 -24.40 8.74
N ARG A 400 -25.72 -24.12 8.97
CA ARG A 400 -24.62 -24.62 8.12
C ARG A 400 -24.39 -26.13 8.30
N MET A 401 -24.79 -26.67 9.45
CA MET A 401 -24.64 -28.08 9.81
C MET A 401 -25.95 -28.87 9.75
N GLY A 402 -26.97 -28.38 9.02
CA GLY A 402 -28.30 -28.98 9.01
C GLY A 402 -28.29 -30.47 8.63
N ALA A 403 -27.41 -30.87 7.71
CA ALA A 403 -27.22 -32.27 7.33
C ALA A 403 -26.71 -33.15 8.48
N TRP A 404 -25.88 -32.61 9.39
CA TRP A 404 -25.37 -33.34 10.55
C TRP A 404 -26.45 -33.53 11.60
N PHE A 405 -27.25 -32.48 11.87
CA PHE A 405 -28.37 -32.55 12.81
C PHE A 405 -29.50 -33.51 12.36
N ASN A 406 -29.55 -33.89 11.08
CA ASN A 406 -30.46 -34.94 10.62
C ASN A 406 -30.04 -36.34 11.10
N LYS A 407 -28.73 -36.56 11.31
CA LYS A 407 -28.19 -37.84 11.79
C LYS A 407 -28.51 -38.02 13.28
N GLU A 408 -28.94 -39.22 13.64
CA GLU A 408 -29.31 -39.54 15.03
C GLU A 408 -28.12 -39.47 15.97
N VAL A 409 -26.99 -40.05 15.55
CA VAL A 409 -25.73 -40.11 16.31
C VAL A 409 -25.25 -38.71 16.72
N PHE A 410 -25.34 -37.74 15.80
CA PHE A 410 -24.92 -36.37 16.05
C PHE A 410 -25.84 -35.67 17.07
N ARG A 411 -27.16 -35.86 16.95
CA ARG A 411 -28.13 -35.31 17.92
C ARG A 411 -27.92 -35.86 19.32
N GLU A 412 -27.68 -37.17 19.44
CA GLU A 412 -27.39 -37.81 20.72
C GLU A 412 -26.11 -37.29 21.36
N ALA A 413 -25.01 -37.21 20.59
CA ALA A 413 -23.73 -36.70 21.07
C ALA A 413 -23.81 -35.24 21.50
N PHE A 414 -24.49 -34.39 20.71
CA PHE A 414 -24.70 -32.98 21.06
C PHE A 414 -25.53 -32.83 22.35
N CYS A 415 -26.62 -33.59 22.50
CA CYS A 415 -27.42 -33.56 23.72
C CYS A 415 -26.63 -34.11 24.92
N GLY A 416 -25.81 -35.15 24.71
CA GLY A 416 -24.90 -35.72 25.70
C GLY A 416 -23.93 -34.69 26.26
N ALA A 417 -23.14 -34.08 25.37
CA ALA A 417 -22.20 -33.03 25.73
C ALA A 417 -22.90 -31.81 26.38
N ALA A 418 -24.03 -31.36 25.83
CA ALA A 418 -24.75 -30.21 26.37
C ALA A 418 -25.27 -30.48 27.79
N LEU A 419 -25.86 -31.64 28.05
CA LEU A 419 -26.40 -31.99 29.38
C LEU A 419 -25.29 -32.30 30.39
N ALA A 420 -24.15 -32.86 29.95
CA ALA A 420 -22.98 -33.04 30.78
C ALA A 420 -22.40 -31.69 31.24
N CYS A 421 -22.26 -30.71 30.34
CA CYS A 421 -21.71 -29.40 30.67
C CYS A 421 -22.71 -28.46 31.35
N LEU A 422 -23.99 -28.49 30.95
CA LEU A 422 -25.04 -27.58 31.44
C LEU A 422 -25.93 -28.18 32.53
N GLY A 423 -25.68 -29.41 32.98
CA GLY A 423 -26.59 -30.17 33.84
C GLY A 423 -27.05 -29.44 35.11
N LYS A 424 -26.26 -28.50 35.64
CA LYS A 424 -26.65 -27.66 36.79
C LYS A 424 -27.81 -26.70 36.48
N LYS A 425 -27.92 -26.22 35.24
CA LYS A 425 -28.96 -25.30 34.76
C LYS A 425 -30.23 -26.03 34.31
N VAL A 426 -30.16 -27.35 34.17
CA VAL A 426 -31.26 -28.20 33.71
C VAL A 426 -32.14 -28.64 34.89
N PRO A 427 -33.48 -28.56 34.79
CA PRO A 427 -34.39 -29.13 35.78
C PRO A 427 -34.06 -30.60 36.11
N TRP A 428 -34.26 -31.01 37.37
CA TRP A 428 -33.90 -32.36 37.84
C TRP A 428 -34.58 -33.49 37.04
N LEU A 429 -35.80 -33.27 36.54
CA LEU A 429 -36.57 -34.22 35.76
C LEU A 429 -35.88 -34.56 34.42
N TYR A 430 -35.34 -33.56 33.73
CA TYR A 430 -34.63 -33.76 32.47
C TYR A 430 -33.24 -34.39 32.68
N ARG A 431 -32.60 -34.11 33.82
CA ARG A 431 -31.41 -34.86 34.25
C ARG A 431 -31.72 -36.33 34.49
N MET A 432 -32.85 -36.66 35.10
CA MET A 432 -33.30 -38.05 35.26
C MET A 432 -33.60 -38.71 33.91
N ALA A 433 -34.30 -38.01 33.01
CA ALA A 433 -34.56 -38.49 31.65
C ALA A 433 -33.26 -38.80 30.87
N PHE A 434 -32.22 -37.97 31.06
CA PHE A 434 -30.89 -38.20 30.51
C PHE A 434 -30.25 -39.49 31.03
N PHE A 435 -30.26 -39.73 32.34
CA PHE A 435 -29.71 -40.95 32.95
C PHE A 435 -30.47 -42.22 32.53
N VAL A 436 -31.77 -42.10 32.24
CA VAL A 436 -32.62 -43.22 31.77
C VAL A 436 -32.44 -43.49 30.26
N GLY A 437 -31.68 -42.65 29.55
CA GLY A 437 -31.35 -42.86 28.12
C GLY A 437 -32.24 -42.10 27.14
N PHE A 438 -33.13 -41.22 27.61
CA PHE A 438 -33.98 -40.38 26.76
C PHE A 438 -33.26 -39.13 26.22
N ARG A 439 -32.01 -39.29 25.74
CA ARG A 439 -31.15 -38.17 25.33
C ARG A 439 -31.72 -37.38 24.14
N ARG A 440 -32.32 -38.09 23.17
CA ARG A 440 -32.86 -37.50 21.92
C ARG A 440 -34.03 -36.53 22.15
N SER A 441 -34.94 -36.89 23.06
CA SER A 441 -36.13 -36.11 23.38
C SER A 441 -35.82 -34.80 24.10
N LEU A 442 -34.57 -34.60 24.54
CA LEU A 442 -34.13 -33.41 25.25
C LEU A 442 -33.56 -32.33 24.33
N LEU A 443 -33.51 -32.56 23.01
CA LEU A 443 -32.95 -31.59 22.05
C LEU A 443 -33.65 -30.23 22.13
N SER A 444 -34.97 -30.21 22.26
CA SER A 444 -35.75 -28.96 22.40
C SER A 444 -35.39 -28.20 23.67
N GLU A 445 -35.14 -28.91 24.76
CA GLU A 445 -34.77 -28.31 26.05
C GLU A 445 -33.33 -27.78 26.01
N VAL A 446 -32.41 -28.53 25.39
CA VAL A 446 -31.03 -28.08 25.16
C VAL A 446 -31.00 -26.81 24.31
N PHE A 447 -31.79 -26.74 23.24
CA PHE A 447 -31.93 -25.52 22.45
C PHE A 447 -32.54 -24.37 23.23
N HIS A 448 -33.53 -24.64 24.08
CA HIS A 448 -34.08 -23.60 24.95
C HIS A 448 -33.01 -23.03 25.89
N LEU A 449 -32.25 -23.88 26.58
CA LEU A 449 -31.17 -23.45 27.46
C LEU A 449 -30.08 -22.67 26.73
N LEU A 450 -29.66 -23.13 25.54
CA LEU A 450 -28.68 -22.42 24.72
C LEU A 450 -29.24 -21.09 24.21
N SER A 451 -30.55 -21.01 23.92
CA SER A 451 -31.19 -19.74 23.53
C SER A 451 -31.17 -18.71 24.66
N VAL A 452 -31.39 -19.12 25.91
CA VAL A 452 -31.28 -18.23 27.08
C VAL A 452 -29.84 -17.72 27.24
N LEU A 453 -28.85 -18.60 27.10
CA LEU A 453 -27.44 -18.22 27.15
C LEU A 453 -27.00 -17.34 25.97
N ASP A 454 -27.64 -17.50 24.80
CA ASP A 454 -27.45 -16.64 23.64
C ASP A 454 -28.04 -15.25 23.88
N TYR A 455 -29.21 -15.15 24.53
CA TYR A 455 -29.77 -13.88 24.99
C TYR A 455 -28.86 -13.16 25.99
N ASP A 456 -28.29 -13.87 26.98
CA ASP A 456 -27.32 -13.28 27.92
C ASP A 456 -26.07 -12.74 27.21
N GLN A 457 -25.64 -13.39 26.11
CA GLN A 457 -24.55 -12.88 25.28
C GLN A 457 -24.93 -11.62 24.51
N LEU A 458 -26.16 -11.52 24.04
CA LEU A 458 -26.66 -10.32 23.37
C LEU A 458 -26.66 -9.13 24.33
N ASP A 459 -27.09 -9.31 25.58
CA ASP A 459 -27.03 -8.25 26.59
C ASP A 459 -25.60 -7.77 26.84
N ARG A 460 -24.65 -8.71 26.99
CA ARG A 460 -23.21 -8.36 27.14
C ARG A 460 -22.64 -7.69 25.90
N LYS A 461 -23.09 -8.09 24.71
CA LYS A 461 -22.71 -7.44 23.46
C LYS A 461 -23.21 -6.00 23.44
N LEU A 462 -24.47 -5.75 23.85
CA LEU A 462 -25.04 -4.41 23.95
C LEU A 462 -24.30 -3.53 24.97
N GLU A 463 -23.90 -4.10 26.11
CA GLU A 463 -23.04 -3.42 27.07
C GLU A 463 -21.68 -3.05 26.46
N GLY A 464 -21.05 -3.98 25.72
CA GLY A 464 -19.81 -3.74 24.99
C GLY A 464 -19.95 -2.65 23.92
N GLU A 465 -21.04 -2.63 23.17
CA GLU A 465 -21.35 -1.57 22.19
C GLU A 465 -21.55 -0.21 22.87
N SER A 466 -22.21 -0.17 24.03
CA SER A 466 -22.36 1.05 24.82
C SER A 466 -21.01 1.60 25.32
N GLN A 467 -20.12 0.71 25.80
CA GLN A 467 -18.76 1.08 26.19
C GLN A 467 -17.95 1.59 24.99
N SER A 468 -18.07 0.92 23.84
CA SER A 468 -17.45 1.33 22.58
C SER A 468 -17.92 2.70 22.11
N ARG A 469 -19.22 3.01 22.24
CA ARG A 469 -19.77 4.36 21.97
C ARG A 469 -19.18 5.42 22.90
N ARG A 470 -19.09 5.16 24.20
CA ARG A 470 -18.44 6.09 25.15
C ARG A 470 -16.97 6.30 24.80
N LYS A 471 -16.25 5.24 24.46
CA LYS A 471 -14.85 5.31 24.01
C LYS A 471 -14.72 6.14 22.74
N TYR A 472 -15.62 5.93 21.77
CA TYR A 472 -15.69 6.72 20.54
C TYR A 472 -15.92 8.20 20.83
N GLU A 473 -16.87 8.55 21.68
CA GLU A 473 -17.13 9.95 22.04
C GLU A 473 -15.91 10.62 22.68
N MET A 474 -15.22 9.93 23.60
CA MET A 474 -13.97 10.43 24.20
C MET A 474 -12.86 10.63 23.15
N LEU A 475 -12.64 9.63 22.28
CA LEU A 475 -11.63 9.71 21.22
C LEU A 475 -11.96 10.79 20.19
N ARG A 476 -13.24 10.92 19.82
CA ARG A 476 -13.74 11.95 18.90
C ARG A 476 -13.45 13.34 19.45
N GLN A 477 -13.75 13.58 20.73
CA GLN A 477 -13.40 14.85 21.37
C GLN A 477 -11.90 15.12 21.36
N GLU A 478 -11.07 14.10 21.55
CA GLU A 478 -9.61 14.25 21.49
C GLU A 478 -9.12 14.57 20.07
N PHE A 479 -9.65 13.90 19.04
CA PHE A 479 -9.17 14.02 17.66
C PHE A 479 -9.61 15.35 17.02
N LEU A 480 -10.75 15.89 17.45
CA LEU A 480 -11.24 17.20 17.03
C LEU A 480 -10.42 18.37 17.59
N LYS A 481 -9.54 18.16 18.58
CA LYS A 481 -8.63 19.21 19.07
C LYS A 481 -7.61 19.55 17.99
N VAL A 482 -7.68 20.77 17.47
CA VAL A 482 -6.76 21.23 16.42
C VAL A 482 -5.37 21.52 17.00
N ILE A 483 -5.29 22.24 18.12
CA ILE A 483 -4.05 22.57 18.85
C ILE A 483 -3.89 21.69 20.09
#